data_AF-M1FEH4-F1
#
_entry.id   AF-M1FEH4-F1
#
_cell.length_a   1.000
_cell.length_b   1.000
_cell.length_c   1.000
_cell.angle_alpha   90.00
_cell.angle_beta   90.00
_cell.angle_gamma   90.00
#
_symmetry.space_group_name_H-M   'P 1'
#
loop_
_entity.id
_entity.type
_entity.pdbx_description
1 polymer ?
#
loop_
_entity_poly.entity_id
_entity_poly.type
_entity_poly.pdbx_seq_one_letter_code
_entity_poly.pdbx_strand_id
1 'polypeptide(L)'
;MATKHLQPLGSKAKRLYVNIMFQVMGRALQAVSEVDDEVCNEAYPLPTGFLFQMMVMPRGASLLIEHVGDGRFKYHSGEAPRPIDLAIKFKHLEHAFLVLSFQEKTSVAFANDRMLVDGDISYAVRMTRILNRLEAFILPKLLAKRAVKEYPPDLQLPEKLISAARIYLKVATHFIKTARAS
;
A
#
# COMPACT_ATOMS: atom_id res chain seq x y z
N MET A 1 12.04 -13.33 -39.43
CA MET A 1 10.83 -12.53 -39.11
C MET A 1 10.81 -12.26 -37.62
N ALA A 2 11.13 -11.03 -37.19
CA ALA A 2 11.11 -10.63 -35.79
C ALA A 2 9.81 -9.87 -35.52
N THR A 3 8.81 -10.56 -35.00
CA THR A 3 7.60 -9.94 -34.45
C THR A 3 8.00 -9.16 -33.20
N LYS A 4 8.24 -7.85 -33.36
CA LYS A 4 8.27 -6.90 -32.26
C LYS A 4 6.92 -7.01 -31.55
N HIS A 5 6.88 -7.70 -30.41
CA HIS A 5 5.76 -7.68 -29.50
C HIS A 5 5.50 -6.23 -29.09
N LEU A 6 4.53 -5.60 -29.74
CA LEU A 6 3.92 -4.36 -29.29
C LEU A 6 3.27 -4.67 -27.94
N GLN A 7 4.03 -4.55 -26.85
CA GLN A 7 3.44 -4.51 -25.52
C GLN A 7 2.42 -3.37 -25.54
N PRO A 8 1.12 -3.64 -25.34
CA PRO A 8 0.09 -2.63 -25.48
C PRO A 8 0.40 -1.50 -24.51
N LEU A 9 0.24 -0.24 -24.92
CA LEU A 9 0.51 0.96 -24.09
C LEU A 9 -0.07 0.82 -22.67
N GLY A 10 -1.23 0.14 -22.55
CA GLY A 10 -1.87 -0.17 -21.27
C GLY A 10 -1.01 -1.00 -20.30
N SER A 11 -0.20 -1.95 -20.79
CA SER A 11 0.68 -2.77 -19.94
C SER A 11 1.80 -1.95 -19.29
N LYS A 12 2.36 -0.97 -20.02
CA LYS A 12 3.39 -0.05 -19.48
C LYS A 12 2.80 0.89 -18.44
N ALA A 13 1.60 1.43 -18.70
CA ALA A 13 0.90 2.28 -17.76
C ALA A 13 0.54 1.53 -16.46
N LYS A 14 0.03 0.30 -16.57
CA LYS A 14 -0.24 -0.58 -15.40
C LYS A 14 1.03 -0.87 -14.62
N ARG A 15 2.15 -1.16 -15.30
CA ARG A 15 3.44 -1.37 -14.65
C ARG A 15 3.90 -0.14 -13.87
N LEU A 16 3.80 1.04 -14.47
CA LEU A 16 4.14 2.30 -13.81
C LEU A 16 3.25 2.54 -12.59
N TYR A 17 1.94 2.32 -12.72
CA TYR A 17 1.00 2.44 -11.61
C TYR A 17 1.37 1.51 -10.45
N VAL A 18 1.60 0.22 -10.73
CA VAL A 18 1.97 -0.77 -9.72
C VAL A 18 3.29 -0.40 -9.04
N ASN A 19 4.31 0.03 -9.81
CA ASN A 19 5.58 0.53 -9.26
C ASN A 19 5.37 1.69 -8.27
N ILE A 20 4.60 2.70 -8.68
CA ILE A 20 4.31 3.86 -7.84
C ILE A 20 3.53 3.43 -6.60
N MET A 21 2.53 2.56 -6.75
CA MET A 21 1.71 2.13 -5.64
C MET A 21 2.52 1.36 -4.59
N PHE A 22 3.44 0.49 -5.00
CA PHE A 22 4.34 -0.17 -4.05
C PHE A 22 5.23 0.83 -3.29
N GLN A 23 5.75 1.87 -3.95
CA GLN A 23 6.51 2.90 -3.24
C GLN A 23 5.65 3.69 -2.25
N VAL A 24 4.41 4.00 -2.63
CA VAL A 24 3.45 4.70 -1.76
C VAL A 24 3.10 3.83 -0.56
N MET A 25 2.75 2.57 -0.76
CA MET A 25 2.42 1.63 0.31
C MET A 25 3.60 1.41 1.24
N GLY A 26 4.83 1.30 0.71
CA GLY A 26 6.02 1.05 1.51
C GLY A 26 6.30 2.20 2.47
N ARG A 27 6.27 3.43 1.95
CA ARG A 27 6.40 4.65 2.77
C ARG A 27 5.25 4.81 3.77
N ALA A 28 4.04 4.43 3.37
CA ALA A 28 2.87 4.53 4.24
C ALA A 28 2.91 3.49 5.37
N LEU A 29 3.39 2.26 5.12
CA LEU A 29 3.63 1.24 6.14
C LEU A 29 4.66 1.70 7.17
N GLN A 30 5.77 2.27 6.71
CA GLN A 30 6.76 2.86 7.60
C GLN A 30 6.14 3.96 8.46
N ALA A 31 5.50 4.96 7.83
CA ALA A 31 4.93 6.09 8.55
C ALA A 31 3.83 5.67 9.55
N VAL A 32 2.95 4.75 9.18
CA VAL A 32 1.85 4.32 10.07
C VAL A 32 2.36 3.53 11.26
N SER A 33 3.46 2.77 11.12
CA SER A 33 4.09 2.07 12.24
C SER A 33 4.69 2.99 13.30
N GLU A 34 4.95 4.25 12.94
CA GLU A 34 5.49 5.26 13.86
C GLU A 34 4.39 6.05 14.59
N VAL A 35 3.15 6.07 14.06
CA VAL A 35 2.09 7.00 14.52
C VAL A 35 0.77 6.33 14.91
N ASP A 36 0.53 5.07 14.51
CA ASP A 36 -0.70 4.34 14.82
C ASP A 36 -0.38 3.19 15.78
N ASP A 37 -0.89 3.31 17.01
CA ASP A 37 -0.67 2.33 18.07
C ASP A 37 -1.26 0.96 17.74
N GLU A 38 -2.36 0.87 16.97
CA GLU A 38 -2.92 -0.42 16.57
C GLU A 38 -1.98 -1.15 15.60
N VAL A 39 -1.39 -0.43 14.63
CA VAL A 39 -0.39 -1.02 13.72
C VAL A 39 0.86 -1.42 14.49
N CYS A 40 1.34 -0.56 15.39
CA CYS A 40 2.49 -0.86 16.23
C CYS A 40 2.24 -2.14 17.07
N ASN A 41 1.09 -2.24 17.73
CA ASN A 41 0.72 -3.41 18.54
C ASN A 41 0.54 -4.69 17.70
N GLU A 42 -0.02 -4.59 16.49
CA GLU A 42 -0.14 -5.74 15.60
C GLU A 42 1.22 -6.18 15.05
N ALA A 43 2.16 -5.25 14.86
CA ALA A 43 3.52 -5.51 14.38
C ALA A 43 4.48 -5.97 15.50
N TYR A 44 4.24 -5.58 16.75
CA TYR A 44 5.12 -5.85 17.89
C TYR A 44 5.55 -7.32 18.05
N PRO A 45 4.69 -8.34 17.82
CA PRO A 45 5.07 -9.74 17.92
C PRO A 45 5.94 -10.25 16.76
N LEU A 46 6.17 -9.46 15.71
CA LEU A 46 7.05 -9.85 14.62
C LEU A 46 8.51 -9.85 15.11
N PRO A 47 9.34 -10.81 14.68
CA PRO A 47 10.76 -10.81 15.04
C PRO A 47 11.46 -9.52 14.59
N THR A 48 12.40 -9.02 15.38
CA THR A 48 13.29 -7.94 14.92
C THR A 48 14.13 -8.43 13.75
N GLY A 49 14.19 -7.64 12.68
CA GLY A 49 14.84 -8.00 11.43
C GLY A 49 13.95 -8.81 10.49
N PHE A 50 12.66 -9.01 10.78
CA PHE A 50 11.71 -9.68 9.90
C PHE A 50 11.54 -8.93 8.58
N LEU A 51 11.79 -9.59 7.46
CA LEU A 51 11.67 -9.05 6.11
C LEU A 51 10.37 -9.50 5.43
N PHE A 52 9.53 -8.51 5.14
CA PHE A 52 8.30 -8.68 4.39
C PHE A 52 8.43 -8.11 2.98
N GLN A 53 8.03 -8.89 1.97
CA GLN A 53 8.02 -8.45 0.58
C GLN A 53 6.63 -8.60 -0.06
N MET A 54 6.23 -7.62 -0.86
CA MET A 54 5.22 -7.81 -1.89
C MET A 54 5.86 -7.63 -3.26
N MET A 55 5.62 -8.53 -4.21
CA MET A 55 6.23 -8.41 -5.54
C MET A 55 5.36 -8.94 -6.67
N VAL A 56 5.64 -8.48 -7.89
CA VAL A 56 5.11 -9.10 -9.12
C VAL A 56 6.16 -10.03 -9.70
N MET A 57 5.79 -11.28 -9.95
CA MET A 57 6.67 -12.27 -10.57
C MET A 57 6.90 -12.00 -12.06
N PRO A 58 8.03 -12.47 -12.64
CA PRO A 58 9.18 -13.09 -11.94
C PRO A 58 10.20 -12.07 -11.41
N ARG A 59 10.32 -10.88 -12.02
CA ARG A 59 11.20 -9.77 -11.61
C ARG A 59 10.52 -8.43 -11.89
N GLY A 60 9.34 -8.25 -11.33
CA GLY A 60 8.54 -7.05 -11.48
C GLY A 60 8.74 -6.05 -10.34
N ALA A 61 7.79 -5.13 -10.26
CA ALA A 61 7.66 -4.18 -9.16
C ALA A 61 7.65 -4.89 -7.80
N SER A 62 8.25 -4.27 -6.79
CA SER A 62 8.24 -4.81 -5.43
C SER A 62 8.22 -3.71 -4.36
N LEU A 63 7.73 -4.11 -3.20
CA LEU A 63 7.78 -3.41 -1.91
C LEU A 63 8.54 -4.31 -0.94
N LEU A 64 9.49 -3.74 -0.20
CA LEU A 64 10.26 -4.43 0.81
C LEU A 64 10.22 -3.63 2.11
N ILE A 65 9.86 -4.31 3.20
CA ILE A 65 9.74 -3.75 4.54
C ILE A 65 10.52 -4.62 5.51
N GLU A 66 11.27 -3.99 6.40
CA GLU A 66 11.91 -4.63 7.53
C GLU A 66 11.25 -4.19 8.84
N HIS A 67 10.92 -5.13 9.71
CA HIS A 67 10.59 -4.83 11.09
C HIS A 67 11.87 -4.54 11.86
N VAL A 68 12.07 -3.31 12.31
CA VAL A 68 13.30 -2.89 13.01
C VAL A 68 13.20 -3.01 14.53
N GLY A 69 12.09 -3.56 15.05
CA GLY A 69 11.80 -3.71 16.47
C GLY A 69 10.74 -2.70 16.94
N ASP A 70 10.17 -2.97 18.12
CA ASP A 70 9.15 -2.14 18.77
C ASP A 70 7.91 -1.86 17.88
N GLY A 71 7.53 -2.81 17.02
CA GLY A 71 6.42 -2.64 16.09
C GLY A 71 6.70 -1.68 14.93
N ARG A 72 7.94 -1.21 14.76
CA ARG A 72 8.32 -0.24 13.73
C ARG A 72 8.82 -0.88 12.46
N PHE A 73 8.48 -0.27 11.33
CA PHE A 73 8.87 -0.70 10.00
C PHE A 73 9.85 0.27 9.34
N LYS A 74 10.75 -0.28 8.53
CA LYS A 74 11.65 0.46 7.65
C LYS A 74 11.44 0.03 6.22
N TYR A 75 11.12 0.99 5.34
CA TYR A 75 11.01 0.76 3.92
C TYR A 75 12.37 0.75 3.25
N HIS A 76 12.61 -0.27 2.44
CA HIS A 76 13.83 -0.42 1.66
C HIS A 76 13.53 -0.21 0.18
N SER A 77 14.25 0.73 -0.44
CA SER A 77 14.25 0.86 -1.90
C SER A 77 15.37 0.00 -2.49
N GLY A 78 15.01 -1.14 -3.09
CA GLY A 78 15.98 -1.99 -3.77
C GLY A 78 15.78 -3.49 -3.50
N GLU A 79 16.84 -4.24 -3.70
CA GLU A 79 16.87 -5.68 -3.45
C GLU A 79 16.96 -5.99 -1.95
N ALA A 80 16.53 -7.19 -1.58
CA ALA A 80 16.53 -7.61 -0.20
C ALA A 80 17.96 -7.85 0.30
N PRO A 81 18.34 -7.30 1.46
CA PRO A 81 19.68 -7.49 2.01
C PRO A 81 19.89 -8.90 2.56
N ARG A 82 18.79 -9.61 2.88
CA ARG A 82 18.75 -10.95 3.46
C ARG A 82 17.57 -11.74 2.84
N PRO A 83 17.51 -13.07 3.02
CA PRO A 83 16.36 -13.86 2.61
C PRO A 83 15.05 -13.29 3.16
N ILE A 84 14.00 -13.36 2.36
CA ILE A 84 12.67 -12.86 2.74
C ILE A 84 12.00 -13.87 3.67
N ASP A 85 11.50 -13.41 4.81
CA ASP A 85 10.80 -14.25 5.79
C ASP A 85 9.33 -14.48 5.37
N LEU A 86 8.72 -13.48 4.73
CA LEU A 86 7.36 -13.56 4.20
C LEU A 86 7.23 -12.76 2.91
N ALA A 87 6.79 -13.42 1.83
CA ALA A 87 6.53 -12.80 0.54
C ALA A 87 5.11 -13.05 0.06
N ILE A 88 4.41 -11.97 -0.34
CA ILE A 88 3.18 -12.06 -1.14
C ILE A 88 3.55 -11.77 -2.59
N LYS A 89 3.45 -12.78 -3.46
CA LYS A 89 3.87 -12.68 -4.87
C LYS A 89 2.66 -12.75 -5.79
N PHE A 90 2.43 -11.69 -6.56
CA PHE A 90 1.44 -11.69 -7.64
C PHE A 90 2.01 -12.44 -8.84
N LYS A 91 1.27 -13.42 -9.38
CA LYS A 91 1.73 -14.23 -10.52
C LYS A 91 1.86 -13.41 -11.81
N HIS A 92 1.05 -12.35 -11.93
CA HIS A 92 1.02 -11.50 -13.10
C HIS A 92 0.78 -10.03 -12.74
N LEU A 93 1.27 -9.12 -13.59
CA LEU A 93 1.11 -7.67 -13.42
C LEU A 93 -0.36 -7.24 -13.35
N GLU A 94 -1.23 -7.89 -14.13
CA GLU A 94 -2.67 -7.60 -14.13
C GLU A 94 -3.33 -7.90 -12.78
N HIS A 95 -2.92 -8.97 -12.10
CA HIS A 95 -3.44 -9.31 -10.79
C HIS A 95 -3.01 -8.30 -9.73
N ALA A 96 -1.73 -7.91 -9.77
CA ALA A 96 -1.23 -6.84 -8.91
C ALA A 96 -1.98 -5.53 -9.18
N PHE A 97 -2.22 -5.18 -10.45
CA PHE A 97 -2.97 -3.98 -10.80
C PHE A 97 -4.41 -4.01 -10.27
N LEU A 98 -5.13 -5.13 -10.41
CA LEU A 98 -6.49 -5.26 -9.90
C LEU A 98 -6.57 -5.02 -8.39
N VAL A 99 -5.68 -5.65 -7.62
CA VAL A 99 -5.66 -5.50 -6.15
C VAL A 99 -5.19 -4.10 -5.74
N LEU A 100 -4.06 -3.64 -6.27
CA LEU A 100 -3.46 -2.35 -5.90
C LEU A 100 -4.26 -1.14 -6.38
N SER A 101 -5.12 -1.33 -7.39
CA SER A 101 -6.08 -0.31 -7.83
C SER A 101 -7.45 -0.44 -7.18
N PHE A 102 -7.59 -1.32 -6.18
CA PHE A 102 -8.79 -1.56 -5.39
C PHE A 102 -9.99 -2.07 -6.22
N GLN A 103 -9.74 -2.70 -7.37
CA GLN A 103 -10.77 -3.35 -8.19
C GLN A 103 -11.08 -4.76 -7.72
N GLU A 104 -10.15 -5.39 -7.01
CA GLU A 104 -10.30 -6.74 -6.46
C GLU A 104 -9.79 -6.76 -5.01
N LYS A 105 -10.51 -7.45 -4.14
CA LYS A 105 -10.09 -7.67 -2.74
C LYS A 105 -8.95 -8.68 -2.69
N THR A 106 -7.99 -8.49 -1.78
CA THR A 106 -6.87 -9.40 -1.55
C THR A 106 -7.32 -10.86 -1.30
N SER A 107 -8.40 -11.07 -0.54
CA SER A 107 -8.96 -12.40 -0.28
C SER A 107 -9.48 -13.11 -1.54
N VAL A 108 -10.13 -12.36 -2.44
CA VAL A 108 -10.65 -12.88 -3.70
C VAL A 108 -9.50 -13.21 -4.66
N ALA A 109 -8.49 -12.35 -4.73
CA ALA A 109 -7.30 -12.61 -5.53
C ALA A 109 -6.50 -13.83 -5.03
N PHE A 110 -6.45 -14.05 -3.71
CA PHE A 110 -5.86 -15.27 -3.14
C PHE A 110 -6.69 -16.52 -3.49
N ALA A 111 -8.00 -16.47 -3.30
CA ALA A 111 -8.91 -17.59 -3.62
C ALA A 111 -8.90 -17.96 -5.12
N ASN A 112 -8.72 -16.97 -6.00
CA ASN A 112 -8.61 -17.16 -7.44
C ASN A 112 -7.19 -17.52 -7.91
N ASP A 113 -6.28 -17.88 -7.00
CA ASP A 113 -4.93 -18.33 -7.32
C ASP A 113 -4.08 -17.28 -8.10
N ARG A 114 -4.39 -15.99 -7.91
CA ARG A 114 -3.73 -14.86 -8.59
C ARG A 114 -2.49 -14.36 -7.88
N MET A 115 -2.37 -14.67 -6.60
CA MET A 115 -1.20 -14.42 -5.77
C MET A 115 -0.86 -15.66 -4.95
N LEU A 116 0.38 -15.73 -4.50
CA LEU A 116 0.87 -16.76 -3.61
C LEU A 116 1.52 -16.13 -2.38
N VAL A 117 1.46 -16.85 -1.27
CA VAL A 117 2.09 -16.49 -0.01
C VAL A 117 3.21 -17.49 0.23
N ASP A 118 4.42 -16.98 0.45
CA ASP A 118 5.64 -17.75 0.68
C ASP A 118 6.21 -17.34 2.05
N GLY A 119 6.19 -18.25 3.02
CA GLY A 119 6.49 -17.98 4.43
C GLY A 119 5.40 -18.51 5.37
N ASP A 120 5.47 -18.12 6.66
CA ASP A 120 4.50 -18.54 7.68
C ASP A 120 3.15 -17.83 7.50
N ILE A 121 2.08 -18.62 7.45
CA ILE A 121 0.70 -18.13 7.28
C ILE A 121 0.27 -17.22 8.45
N SER A 122 0.74 -17.48 9.67
CA SER A 122 0.46 -16.68 10.86
C SER A 122 0.98 -15.25 10.69
N TYR A 123 2.19 -15.11 10.13
CA TYR A 123 2.74 -13.80 9.78
C TYR A 123 1.98 -13.18 8.62
N ALA A 124 1.54 -13.96 7.63
CA ALA A 124 0.73 -13.46 6.51
C ALA A 124 -0.59 -12.84 6.98
N VAL A 125 -1.30 -13.49 7.91
CA VAL A 125 -2.55 -12.97 8.49
C VAL A 125 -2.32 -11.66 9.23
N ARG A 126 -1.25 -11.58 10.03
CA ARG A 126 -0.86 -10.38 10.78
C ARG A 126 -0.52 -9.22 9.83
N MET A 127 0.31 -9.46 8.82
CA MET A 127 0.61 -8.47 7.79
C MET A 127 -0.63 -8.03 7.02
N THR A 128 -1.56 -8.95 6.73
CA THR A 128 -2.83 -8.60 6.07
C THR A 128 -3.68 -7.65 6.92
N ARG A 129 -3.71 -7.83 8.26
CA ARG A 129 -4.42 -6.90 9.15
C ARG A 129 -3.78 -5.50 9.15
N ILE A 130 -2.46 -5.43 9.19
CA ILE A 130 -1.70 -4.17 9.08
C ILE A 130 -2.00 -3.48 7.74
N LEU A 131 -2.00 -4.23 6.64
CA LEU A 131 -2.34 -3.72 5.32
C LEU A 131 -3.80 -3.25 5.23
N ASN A 132 -4.76 -3.98 5.82
CA ASN A 132 -6.17 -3.56 5.86
C ASN A 132 -6.35 -2.26 6.66
N ARG A 133 -5.61 -2.09 7.77
CA ARG A 133 -5.59 -0.82 8.53
C ARG A 133 -5.00 0.31 7.69
N LEU A 134 -3.96 0.02 6.91
CA LEU A 134 -3.36 0.97 5.97
C LEU A 134 -4.33 1.42 4.87
N GLU A 135 -5.22 0.54 4.40
CA GLU A 135 -6.24 0.92 3.40
C GLU A 135 -7.06 2.10 3.90
N ALA A 136 -7.46 2.15 5.18
CA ALA A 136 -8.21 3.28 5.73
C ALA A 136 -7.48 4.64 5.62
N PHE A 137 -6.15 4.66 5.46
CA PHE A 137 -5.36 5.89 5.32
C PHE A 137 -5.04 6.25 3.85
N ILE A 138 -4.82 5.23 3.01
CA ILE A 138 -4.51 5.42 1.59
C ILE A 138 -5.81 5.67 0.79
N LEU A 139 -6.87 4.93 1.12
CA LEU A 139 -8.16 4.94 0.43
C LEU A 139 -8.83 6.33 0.45
N PRO A 140 -8.85 7.12 1.53
CA PRO A 140 -9.40 8.48 1.49
C PRO A 140 -8.69 9.40 0.52
N LYS A 141 -7.35 9.33 0.38
CA LYS A 141 -6.61 10.16 -0.58
C LYS A 141 -6.83 9.70 -2.03
N LEU A 142 -6.97 8.40 -2.27
CA LEU A 142 -7.20 7.83 -3.60
C LEU A 142 -8.67 7.94 -4.04
N LEU A 143 -9.60 7.67 -3.13
CA LEU A 143 -11.03 7.90 -3.33
C LEU A 143 -11.31 9.39 -3.45
N ALA A 144 -10.70 10.29 -2.67
CA ALA A 144 -10.87 11.72 -2.89
C ALA A 144 -10.44 12.12 -4.31
N LYS A 145 -9.34 11.56 -4.84
CA LYS A 145 -8.93 11.81 -6.23
C LYS A 145 -9.85 11.18 -7.28
N ARG A 146 -10.48 10.03 -6.99
CA ARG A 146 -11.42 9.35 -7.91
C ARG A 146 -12.85 9.92 -7.85
N ALA A 147 -13.33 10.24 -6.65
CA ALA A 147 -14.67 10.77 -6.37
C ALA A 147 -14.82 12.23 -6.82
N VAL A 148 -13.72 12.99 -6.94
CA VAL A 148 -13.77 14.39 -7.44
C VAL A 148 -14.10 14.48 -8.95
N LYS A 149 -14.23 13.35 -9.68
CA LYS A 149 -14.75 13.38 -11.07
C LYS A 149 -16.27 13.49 -11.18
N GLU A 150 -17.01 13.10 -10.15
CA GLU A 150 -18.46 13.29 -10.08
C GLU A 150 -18.77 14.30 -8.98
N TYR A 151 -18.47 15.56 -9.27
CA TYR A 151 -19.11 16.65 -8.55
C TYR A 151 -20.48 16.86 -9.18
N PRO A 152 -21.60 16.72 -8.44
CA PRO A 152 -22.91 17.09 -8.96
C PRO A 152 -22.84 18.57 -9.38
N PRO A 153 -23.23 18.93 -10.61
CA PRO A 153 -23.13 20.30 -11.09
C PRO A 153 -24.03 21.30 -10.31
N ASP A 154 -24.90 20.81 -9.43
CA ASP A 154 -26.02 21.58 -8.87
C ASP A 154 -26.08 21.67 -7.33
N LEU A 155 -24.95 21.51 -6.64
CA LEU A 155 -24.91 21.82 -5.20
C LEU A 155 -24.41 23.23 -4.95
N GLN A 156 -25.36 24.18 -5.00
CA GLN A 156 -25.26 25.43 -4.25
C GLN A 156 -25.05 25.09 -2.77
N LEU A 157 -23.88 25.41 -2.19
CA LEU A 157 -23.68 25.93 -0.82
C LEU A 157 -22.18 25.93 -0.42
N PRO A 158 -21.47 27.08 -0.51
CA PRO A 158 -20.03 27.20 -0.28
C PRO A 158 -19.53 26.97 1.16
N GLU A 159 -20.40 27.02 2.17
CA GLU A 159 -19.96 27.12 3.57
C GLU A 159 -19.58 25.76 4.23
N LYS A 160 -20.16 24.65 3.77
CA LYS A 160 -19.87 23.32 4.33
C LYS A 160 -18.58 22.70 3.78
N LEU A 161 -18.15 23.09 2.57
CA LEU A 161 -16.93 22.59 1.93
C LEU A 161 -15.66 23.19 2.50
N ILE A 162 -15.67 24.50 2.79
CA ILE A 162 -14.56 25.16 3.49
C ILE A 162 -14.40 24.55 4.88
N SER A 163 -15.50 24.20 5.53
CA SER A 163 -15.49 23.55 6.85
C SER A 163 -14.91 22.14 6.80
N ALA A 164 -15.32 21.30 5.84
CA ALA A 164 -14.77 19.96 5.65
C ALA A 164 -13.28 20.00 5.24
N ALA A 165 -12.91 20.88 4.31
CA ALA A 165 -11.52 21.08 3.91
C ALA A 165 -10.67 21.62 5.07
N ARG A 166 -11.20 22.52 5.90
CA ARG A 166 -10.53 23.00 7.13
C ARG A 166 -10.39 21.89 8.16
N ILE A 167 -11.37 21.01 8.33
CA ILE A 167 -11.25 19.87 9.25
C ILE A 167 -10.14 18.92 8.78
N TYR A 168 -10.13 18.56 7.49
CA TYR A 168 -9.07 17.73 6.91
C TYR A 168 -7.69 18.39 6.96
N LEU A 169 -7.59 19.70 6.67
CA LEU A 169 -6.33 20.45 6.77
C LEU A 169 -5.88 20.61 8.22
N LYS A 170 -6.80 20.79 9.17
CA LYS A 170 -6.51 20.90 10.61
C LYS A 170 -6.03 19.56 11.18
N VAL A 171 -6.58 18.43 10.73
CA VAL A 171 -6.08 17.09 11.09
C VAL A 171 -4.69 16.86 10.48
N ALA A 172 -4.51 17.14 9.19
CA ALA A 172 -3.22 16.98 8.51
C ALA A 172 -2.11 17.88 9.11
N THR A 173 -2.44 19.11 9.52
CA THR A 173 -1.48 20.03 10.14
C THR A 173 -1.20 19.69 11.61
N HIS A 174 -2.14 19.07 12.33
CA HIS A 174 -1.87 18.56 13.69
C HIS A 174 -0.85 17.43 13.65
N PHE A 175 -0.94 16.51 12.68
CA PHE A 175 0.07 15.46 12.48
C PHE A 175 1.44 16.03 12.08
N ILE A 176 1.50 17.10 11.27
CA ILE A 176 2.77 17.73 10.86
C ILE A 176 3.41 18.57 11.98
N LYS A 177 2.61 19.21 12.87
CA LYS A 177 3.16 19.98 14.00
C LYS A 177 3.65 19.11 15.15
N THR A 178 3.01 17.96 15.41
CA THR A 178 3.50 17.03 16.44
C THR A 178 4.82 16.36 16.00
N ALA A 179 4.99 16.08 14.71
CA ALA A 179 6.25 15.55 14.16
C ALA A 179 7.40 16.59 14.04
N ARG A 180 7.18 17.86 14.40
CA ARG A 180 8.20 18.93 14.36
C ARG A 180 8.52 19.53 15.74
N ALA A 181 7.89 19.03 16.80
CA ALA A 181 8.08 19.48 18.18
C ALA A 181 8.69 18.38 19.08
N SER A 182 9.31 17.36 18.50
CA SER A 182 10.10 16.33 19.21
C SER A 182 11.26 15.88 18.34
#